data_AF-A0A1G2YSW2-F1
#
_entry.id   AF-A0A1G2YSW2-F1
#
_cell.length_a   1.000
_cell.length_b   1.000
_cell.length_c   1.000
_cell.angle_alpha   90.00
_cell.angle_beta   90.00
_cell.angle_gamma   90.00
#
_symmetry.space_group_name_H-M   'P 1'
#
loop_
_entity.id
_entity.type
_entity.pdbx_description
1 polymer ?
#
loop_
_entity_poly.entity_id
_entity_poly.type
_entity_poly.pdbx_seq_one_letter_code
_entity_poly.pdbx_strand_id
1 'polypeptide(L)'
;MKKMSGILLGIILFVSGCETLRFAPSEAQKQNAWLHNRTTQVVAETAKEEDTSAQLQTLAKLSELQSRAFVSYCGMPKEFPQAEMADDILRDSNIALAKSAISESAERPDAWQVADSALELAIGISALLGGVYGTRAIRFLRDARTKSKALKEIITGNEIFKKQNDPSIAAFKQAHGNQSPQTRQIVTQMKT
;
A
#
# COMPACT_ATOMS: atom_id res chain seq x y z
N MET A 1 -0.44 32.77 -17.81
CA MET A 1 -1.45 31.69 -17.70
C MET A 1 -1.13 30.47 -18.56
N LYS A 2 -0.95 30.61 -19.90
CA LYS A 2 -0.63 29.47 -20.80
C LYS A 2 0.62 28.66 -20.39
N LYS A 3 1.71 29.31 -19.95
CA LYS A 3 2.94 28.63 -19.49
C LYS A 3 2.77 27.87 -18.17
N MET A 4 1.91 28.34 -17.27
CA MET A 4 1.64 27.71 -15.96
C MET A 4 0.71 26.49 -16.10
N SER A 5 -0.21 26.56 -17.07
CA SER A 5 -1.05 25.41 -17.48
C SER A 5 -0.22 24.28 -18.08
N GLY A 6 0.82 24.59 -18.86
CA GLY A 6 1.74 23.58 -19.43
C GLY A 6 2.58 22.86 -18.38
N ILE A 7 3.04 23.56 -17.35
CA ILE A 7 3.83 22.96 -16.26
C ILE A 7 2.95 22.05 -15.38
N LEU A 8 1.74 22.48 -15.04
CA LEU A 8 0.81 21.67 -14.25
C LEU A 8 0.35 20.41 -15.00
N LEU A 9 0.09 20.52 -16.31
CA LEU A 9 -0.25 19.39 -17.17
C LEU A 9 0.95 18.43 -17.32
N GLY A 10 2.18 18.96 -17.40
CA GLY A 10 3.40 18.18 -17.40
C GLY A 10 3.59 17.37 -16.12
N ILE A 11 3.38 17.97 -14.94
CA ILE A 11 3.45 17.28 -13.64
C ILE A 11 2.39 16.19 -13.54
N ILE A 12 1.15 16.46 -13.98
CA ILE A 12 0.08 15.45 -13.97
C ILE A 12 0.42 14.26 -14.89
N LEU A 13 0.98 14.52 -16.08
CA LEU A 13 1.39 13.48 -17.03
C LEU A 13 2.60 12.66 -16.54
N PHE A 14 3.52 13.27 -15.78
CA PHE A 14 4.62 12.53 -15.14
C PHE A 14 4.18 11.63 -13.98
N VAL A 15 3.04 11.92 -13.34
CA VAL A 15 2.50 11.11 -12.24
C VAL A 15 1.49 10.06 -12.74
N SER A 16 0.87 10.28 -13.90
CA SER A 16 -0.13 9.37 -14.48
C SER A 16 0.44 8.28 -15.41
N GLY A 17 1.77 8.25 -15.59
CA GLY A 17 2.49 7.14 -16.24
C GLY A 17 2.96 6.02 -15.30
N CYS A 18 2.75 6.12 -13.99
CA CYS A 18 3.07 5.05 -13.05
C CYS A 18 1.93 4.03 -13.02
N GLU A 19 2.09 2.89 -13.68
CA GLU A 19 1.24 1.72 -13.47
C GLU A 19 1.20 1.38 -11.98
N THR A 20 0.14 1.82 -11.30
CA THR A 20 -0.09 1.72 -9.84
C THR A 20 0.95 2.42 -8.96
N LEU A 21 0.47 3.40 -8.18
CA LEU A 21 1.17 3.95 -7.02
C LEU A 21 1.29 2.84 -5.96
N ARG A 22 2.32 1.98 -6.07
CA ARG A 22 2.63 0.96 -5.07
C ARG A 22 3.46 1.60 -3.97
N PHE A 23 3.04 1.42 -2.72
CA PHE A 23 3.86 1.81 -1.59
C PHE A 23 5.15 0.98 -1.57
N ALA A 24 6.20 1.56 -0.99
CA ALA A 24 7.43 0.82 -0.74
C ALA A 24 7.13 -0.42 0.11
N PRO A 25 7.87 -1.54 -0.09
CA PRO A 25 7.64 -2.76 0.66
C PRO A 25 7.67 -2.55 2.18
N SER A 26 6.69 -3.13 2.88
CA SER A 26 6.63 -3.10 4.34
C SER A 26 7.79 -3.88 4.97
N GLU A 27 8.05 -3.70 6.27
CA GLU A 27 9.07 -4.50 6.95
C GLU A 27 8.75 -6.00 6.91
N ALA A 28 7.48 -6.40 7.06
CA ALA A 28 7.07 -7.80 6.94
C ALA A 28 7.33 -8.35 5.52
N GLN A 29 7.10 -7.54 4.47
CA GLN A 29 7.41 -7.92 3.09
C GLN A 29 8.91 -8.06 2.83
N LYS A 30 9.75 -7.19 3.43
CA LYS A 30 11.21 -7.32 3.36
C LYS A 30 11.71 -8.56 4.10
N GLN A 31 11.19 -8.80 5.30
CA GLN A 31 11.51 -9.98 6.11
C GLN A 31 11.13 -11.25 5.37
N ASN A 32 9.94 -11.30 4.76
CA ASN A 32 9.49 -12.46 3.98
C ASN A 32 10.31 -12.66 2.70
N ALA A 33 10.69 -11.59 1.98
CA ALA A 33 11.57 -11.70 0.81
C ALA A 33 12.95 -12.25 1.19
N TRP A 34 13.52 -11.78 2.30
CA TRP A 34 14.79 -12.28 2.82
C TRP A 34 14.67 -13.74 3.29
N LEU A 35 13.60 -14.07 4.03
CA LEU A 35 13.33 -15.43 4.49
C LEU A 35 13.15 -16.39 3.32
N HIS A 36 12.41 -16.00 2.27
CA HIS A 36 12.25 -16.79 1.05
C HIS A 36 13.63 -17.11 0.43
N ASN A 37 14.55 -16.14 0.37
CA ASN A 37 15.91 -16.37 -0.12
C ASN A 37 16.67 -17.40 0.72
N ARG A 38 16.60 -17.31 2.06
CA ARG A 38 17.18 -18.31 2.95
C ARG A 38 16.54 -19.69 2.76
N THR A 39 15.22 -19.75 2.63
CA THR A 39 14.49 -21.00 2.35
C THR A 39 14.99 -21.63 1.06
N THR A 40 15.06 -20.89 -0.04
CA THR A 40 15.50 -21.42 -1.33
C THR A 40 16.97 -21.85 -1.32
N GLN A 41 17.82 -21.15 -0.56
CA GLN A 41 19.22 -21.53 -0.37
C GLN A 41 19.33 -22.85 0.39
N VAL A 42 18.66 -22.98 1.54
CA VAL A 42 18.67 -24.22 2.32
C VAL A 42 18.07 -25.38 1.53
N VAL A 43 17.03 -25.14 0.72
CA VAL A 43 16.48 -26.16 -0.18
C VAL A 43 17.49 -26.60 -1.23
N ALA A 44 18.25 -25.68 -1.83
CA ALA A 44 19.29 -26.02 -2.81
C ALA A 44 20.46 -26.81 -2.20
N GLU A 45 20.87 -26.43 -0.99
CA GLU A 45 21.88 -27.15 -0.20
C GLU A 45 21.39 -28.56 0.16
N THR A 46 20.19 -28.67 0.74
CA THR A 46 19.57 -29.95 1.14
C THR A 46 19.35 -30.87 -0.05
N ALA A 47 18.84 -30.36 -1.18
CA ALA A 47 18.59 -31.16 -2.38
C ALA A 47 19.87 -31.81 -2.93
N LYS A 48 21.02 -31.15 -2.74
CA LYS A 48 22.33 -31.69 -3.09
C LYS A 48 22.82 -32.71 -2.04
N GLU A 49 22.66 -32.42 -0.76
CA GLU A 49 23.08 -33.29 0.34
C GLU A 49 22.30 -34.61 0.36
N GLU A 50 21.01 -34.58 0.04
CA GLU A 50 20.14 -35.76 -0.04
C GLU A 50 20.28 -36.54 -1.37
N ASP A 51 21.24 -36.16 -2.24
CA ASP A 51 21.46 -36.77 -3.57
C ASP A 51 20.16 -36.90 -4.40
N THR A 52 19.34 -35.85 -4.38
CA THR A 52 18.10 -35.82 -5.17
C THR A 52 18.40 -35.83 -6.67
N SER A 53 17.38 -36.03 -7.50
CA SER A 53 17.58 -36.05 -8.96
C SER A 53 18.23 -34.77 -9.48
N ALA A 54 19.03 -34.89 -10.54
CA ALA A 54 19.70 -33.74 -11.17
C ALA A 54 18.71 -32.62 -11.57
N GLN A 55 17.49 -32.99 -11.92
CA GLN A 55 16.42 -32.04 -12.21
C GLN A 55 16.00 -31.25 -10.97
N LEU A 56 15.80 -31.90 -9.82
CA LEU A 56 15.42 -31.23 -8.57
C LEU A 56 16.54 -30.32 -8.06
N GLN A 57 17.79 -30.77 -8.10
CA GLN A 57 18.94 -29.93 -7.75
C GLN A 57 19.02 -28.67 -8.62
N THR A 58 18.76 -28.81 -9.93
CA THR A 58 18.77 -27.68 -10.87
C THR A 58 17.62 -26.70 -10.60
N LEU A 59 16.41 -27.21 -10.34
CA LEU A 59 15.25 -26.39 -10.00
C LEU A 59 15.45 -25.62 -8.68
N ALA A 60 16.00 -26.29 -7.67
CA ALA A 60 16.29 -25.66 -6.37
C ALA A 60 17.31 -24.51 -6.52
N LYS A 61 18.39 -24.75 -7.28
CA LYS A 61 19.40 -23.71 -7.57
C LYS A 61 18.85 -22.55 -8.38
N LEU A 62 17.95 -22.81 -9.33
CA LEU A 62 17.26 -21.75 -10.07
C LEU A 62 16.35 -20.93 -9.15
N SER A 63 15.63 -21.59 -8.24
CA SER A 63 14.76 -20.92 -7.26
C SER A 63 15.56 -19.99 -6.34
N GLU A 64 16.72 -20.44 -5.86
CA GLU A 64 17.67 -19.59 -5.10
C GLU A 64 18.08 -18.36 -5.90
N LEU A 65 18.50 -18.53 -7.15
CA LEU A 65 18.92 -17.42 -8.01
C LEU A 65 17.80 -16.41 -8.23
N GLN A 66 16.58 -16.89 -8.50
CA GLN A 66 15.41 -16.03 -8.69
C GLN A 66 15.05 -15.29 -7.40
N SER A 67 15.16 -15.95 -6.24
CA SER A 67 14.84 -15.34 -4.96
C SER A 67 15.71 -14.13 -4.61
N ARG A 68 16.98 -14.15 -5.03
CA ARG A 68 17.88 -12.99 -4.85
C ARG A 68 17.34 -11.72 -5.50
N ALA A 69 16.59 -11.84 -6.60
CA ALA A 69 15.95 -10.69 -7.23
C ALA A 69 14.87 -10.07 -6.34
N PHE A 70 14.12 -10.88 -5.58
CA PHE A 70 13.09 -10.40 -4.66
C PHE A 70 13.71 -9.61 -3.50
N VAL A 71 14.80 -10.09 -2.91
CA VAL A 71 15.53 -9.36 -1.86
C VAL A 71 16.08 -8.04 -2.39
N SER A 72 16.65 -8.04 -3.60
CA SER A 72 17.16 -6.83 -4.24
C SER A 72 16.06 -5.80 -4.48
N TYR A 73 14.88 -6.25 -4.93
CA TYR A 73 13.72 -5.38 -5.16
C TYR A 73 13.12 -4.84 -3.86
N CYS A 74 12.93 -5.69 -2.85
CA CYS A 74 12.30 -5.30 -1.59
C CYS A 74 13.24 -4.50 -0.67
N GLY A 75 14.55 -4.71 -0.80
CA GLY A 75 15.55 -4.22 0.13
C GLY A 75 15.72 -5.11 1.37
N MET A 76 16.67 -4.75 2.22
CA MET A 76 17.01 -5.52 3.42
C MET A 76 16.05 -5.19 4.57
N PRO A 77 15.60 -6.19 5.35
CA PRO A 77 14.82 -5.95 6.55
C PRO A 77 15.68 -5.32 7.64
N LYS A 78 15.05 -4.59 8.57
CA LYS A 78 15.73 -4.07 9.76
C LYS A 78 16.07 -5.17 10.77
N GLU A 79 15.18 -6.15 10.89
CA GLU A 79 15.31 -7.30 11.79
C GLU A 79 15.23 -8.59 10.96
N PHE A 80 16.21 -9.47 11.16
CA PHE A 80 16.32 -10.71 10.41
C PHE A 80 15.58 -11.85 11.11
N PRO A 81 14.62 -12.51 10.43
CA PRO A 81 14.03 -13.74 10.93
C PRO A 81 15.10 -14.81 11.16
N GLN A 82 14.92 -15.65 12.18
CA GLN A 82 15.82 -16.79 12.39
C GLN A 82 15.59 -17.81 11.27
N ALA A 83 16.65 -18.10 10.50
CA ALA A 83 16.59 -18.94 9.30
C ALA A 83 17.97 -19.53 8.95
N GLU A 84 18.72 -19.97 9.96
CA GLU A 84 20.03 -20.60 9.74
C GLU A 84 19.86 -22.01 9.19
N MET A 85 18.96 -22.80 9.78
CA MET A 85 18.68 -24.19 9.38
C MET A 85 17.22 -24.40 8.93
N ALA A 86 16.93 -25.57 8.34
CA ALA A 86 15.59 -25.96 7.92
C ALA A 86 14.57 -25.87 9.06
N ASP A 87 14.92 -26.36 10.25
CA ASP A 87 14.04 -26.30 11.44
C ASP A 87 13.75 -24.86 11.87
N ASP A 88 14.69 -23.93 11.68
CA ASP A 88 14.45 -22.51 11.96
C ASP A 88 13.49 -21.90 10.95
N ILE A 89 13.69 -22.19 9.67
CA ILE A 89 12.84 -21.72 8.57
C ILE A 89 11.40 -22.20 8.76
N LEU A 90 11.22 -23.45 9.18
CA LEU A 90 9.90 -24.09 9.33
C LEU A 90 9.15 -23.72 10.61
N ARG A 91 9.70 -22.85 11.47
CA ARG A 91 9.01 -22.39 12.68
C ARG A 91 7.70 -21.68 12.36
N ASP A 92 6.71 -21.85 13.25
CA ASP A 92 5.39 -21.23 13.13
C ASP A 92 5.46 -19.70 12.97
N SER A 93 6.43 -19.04 13.59
CA SER A 93 6.65 -17.59 13.45
C SER A 93 6.95 -17.17 12.00
N ASN A 94 7.74 -17.98 11.29
CA ASN A 94 8.13 -17.73 9.91
C ASN A 94 6.99 -18.03 8.93
N ILE A 95 6.18 -19.06 9.23
CA ILE A 95 4.95 -19.34 8.49
C ILE A 95 3.93 -18.21 8.69
N ALA A 96 3.78 -17.71 9.92
CA ALA A 96 2.91 -16.58 10.23
C ALA A 96 3.36 -15.29 9.53
N LEU A 97 4.67 -15.02 9.51
CA LEU A 97 5.27 -13.90 8.77
C LEU A 97 4.92 -13.98 7.27
N ALA A 98 5.09 -15.15 6.64
CA ALA A 98 4.77 -15.34 5.22
C ALA A 98 3.27 -15.07 4.94
N LYS A 99 2.38 -15.55 5.82
CA LYS A 99 0.93 -15.28 5.72
C LYS A 99 0.60 -13.79 5.87
N SER A 100 1.25 -13.09 6.82
CA SER A 100 1.08 -11.63 7.01
C SER A 100 1.52 -10.87 5.76
N ALA A 101 2.70 -11.20 5.22
CA ALA A 101 3.23 -10.55 4.03
C ALA A 101 2.32 -10.75 2.80
N ILE A 102 1.68 -11.92 2.66
CA ILE A 102 0.67 -12.16 1.62
C ILE A 102 -0.53 -11.22 1.82
N SER A 103 -1.08 -11.15 3.04
CA SER A 103 -2.21 -10.26 3.35
C SER A 103 -1.89 -8.80 3.01
N GLU A 104 -0.74 -8.30 3.46
CA GLU A 104 -0.29 -6.93 3.21
C GLU A 104 0.00 -6.69 1.72
N SER A 105 0.48 -7.70 0.98
CA SER A 105 0.73 -7.55 -0.46
C SER A 105 -0.55 -7.47 -1.29
N ALA A 106 -1.66 -8.02 -0.78
CA ALA A 106 -2.96 -7.98 -1.41
C ALA A 106 -3.74 -6.69 -1.09
N GLU A 107 -3.33 -5.97 -0.04
CA GLU A 107 -3.94 -4.69 0.32
C GLU A 107 -3.65 -3.64 -0.77
N ARG A 108 -4.73 -3.11 -1.34
CA ARG A 108 -4.62 -1.94 -2.22
C ARG A 108 -4.24 -0.74 -1.37
N PRO A 109 -3.41 0.18 -1.89
CA PRO A 109 -3.18 1.47 -1.26
C PRO A 109 -4.52 2.09 -0.85
N ASP A 110 -4.67 2.43 0.44
CA ASP A 110 -5.85 3.18 0.89
C ASP A 110 -5.93 4.46 0.05
N ALA A 111 -7.00 4.58 -0.74
CA ALA A 111 -7.20 5.72 -1.64
C ALA A 111 -7.13 7.04 -0.88
N TRP A 112 -7.48 7.05 0.41
CA TRP A 112 -7.35 8.21 1.29
C TRP A 112 -5.90 8.51 1.64
N GLN A 113 -5.09 7.52 1.94
CA GLN A 113 -3.67 7.73 2.23
C GLN A 113 -2.96 8.28 1.00
N VAL A 114 -3.32 7.81 -0.19
CA VAL A 114 -2.82 8.35 -1.46
C VAL A 114 -3.27 9.80 -1.66
N ALA A 115 -4.56 10.10 -1.45
CA ALA A 115 -5.09 11.46 -1.57
C ALA A 115 -4.45 12.44 -0.56
N ASP A 116 -4.27 12.00 0.69
CA ASP A 116 -3.62 12.79 1.74
C ASP A 116 -2.15 13.07 1.39
N SER A 117 -1.43 12.06 0.92
CA SER A 117 -0.03 12.19 0.49
C SER A 117 0.11 13.14 -0.72
N ALA A 118 -0.82 13.07 -1.67
CA ALA A 118 -0.85 13.97 -2.82
C ALA A 118 -1.14 15.42 -2.39
N LEU A 119 -2.06 15.63 -1.45
CA LEU A 119 -2.33 16.96 -0.88
C LEU A 119 -1.12 17.51 -0.10
N GLU A 120 -0.42 16.67 0.66
CA GLU A 120 0.83 17.05 1.34
C GLU A 120 1.93 17.47 0.37
N LEU A 121 2.13 16.69 -0.70
CA LEU A 121 3.09 17.03 -1.75
C LEU A 121 2.72 18.36 -2.43
N ALA A 122 1.45 18.56 -2.76
CA ALA A 122 0.96 19.79 -3.37
C ALA A 122 1.14 21.01 -2.44
N ILE A 123 0.93 20.84 -1.13
CA ILE A 123 1.23 21.87 -0.12
C ILE A 123 2.73 22.17 -0.10
N GLY A 124 3.59 21.14 -0.11
CA GLY A 124 5.04 21.29 -0.14
C GLY A 124 5.54 22.06 -1.37
N ILE A 125 5.07 21.70 -2.56
CA ILE A 125 5.39 22.40 -3.81
C ILE A 125 4.89 23.86 -3.75
N SER A 126 3.67 24.08 -3.26
CA SER A 126 3.09 25.43 -3.14
C SER A 126 3.84 26.31 -2.15
N ALA A 127 4.47 25.71 -1.12
CA ALA A 127 5.33 26.41 -0.17
C ALA A 127 6.68 26.83 -0.78
N LEU A 128 7.25 26.01 -1.68
CA LEU A 128 8.50 26.32 -2.35
C LEU A 128 8.37 27.45 -3.38
N LEU A 129 7.22 27.58 -4.06
CA LEU A 129 6.97 28.61 -5.08
C LEU A 129 6.51 29.95 -4.48
N GLY A 130 7.06 30.29 -3.30
CA GLY A 130 6.65 31.36 -2.38
C GLY A 130 6.20 32.68 -3.02
N GLY A 131 4.88 32.94 -2.95
CA GLY A 131 4.24 34.19 -3.34
C GLY A 131 2.80 34.24 -2.80
N VAL A 132 2.08 35.36 -2.99
CA VAL A 132 0.70 35.55 -2.48
C VAL A 132 -0.26 34.46 -2.99
N TYR A 133 -0.02 33.95 -4.19
CA TYR A 133 -0.79 32.84 -4.75
C TYR A 133 -0.45 31.49 -4.09
N GLY A 134 0.81 31.27 -3.71
CA GLY A 134 1.25 30.07 -3.00
C GLY A 134 0.65 29.97 -1.59
N THR A 135 0.59 31.07 -0.85
CA THR A 135 0.00 31.08 0.51
C THR A 135 -1.51 30.82 0.49
N ARG A 136 -2.24 31.35 -0.49
CA ARG A 136 -3.67 31.04 -0.70
C ARG A 136 -3.89 29.57 -1.10
N ALA A 137 -3.05 29.04 -1.99
CA ALA A 137 -3.11 27.64 -2.40
C ALA A 137 -2.86 26.70 -1.21
N ILE A 138 -1.85 26.97 -0.37
CA ILE A 138 -1.58 26.18 0.85
C ILE A 138 -2.81 26.17 1.76
N ARG A 139 -3.43 27.33 2.00
CA ARG A 139 -4.61 27.42 2.87
C ARG A 139 -5.77 26.60 2.32
N PHE A 140 -6.06 26.75 1.03
CA PHE A 140 -7.09 25.98 0.36
C PHE A 140 -6.83 24.47 0.43
N LEU A 141 -5.59 24.02 0.18
CA LEU A 141 -5.22 22.60 0.24
C LEU A 141 -5.30 22.04 1.66
N ARG A 142 -4.91 22.81 2.69
CA ARG A 142 -5.08 22.42 4.09
C ARG A 142 -6.55 22.32 4.49
N ASP A 143 -7.37 23.27 4.06
CA ASP A 143 -8.81 23.25 4.31
C ASP A 143 -9.47 22.05 3.61
N ALA A 144 -9.09 21.77 2.36
CA ALA A 144 -9.55 20.61 1.61
C ALA A 144 -9.16 19.30 2.30
N ARG A 145 -7.91 19.17 2.77
CA ARG A 145 -7.45 18.01 3.54
C ARG A 145 -8.24 17.82 4.84
N THR A 146 -8.47 18.91 5.57
CA THR A 146 -9.21 18.87 6.85
C THR A 146 -10.66 18.42 6.62
N LYS A 147 -11.32 18.97 5.60
CA LYS A 147 -12.69 18.58 5.21
C LYS A 147 -12.76 17.13 4.72
N SER A 148 -11.75 16.69 3.98
CA SER A 148 -11.61 15.30 3.51
C SER A 148 -11.54 14.32 4.70
N LYS A 149 -10.69 14.60 5.69
CA LYS A 149 -10.59 13.79 6.92
C LYS A 149 -11.91 13.73 7.69
N ALA A 150 -12.54 14.88 7.92
CA ALA A 150 -13.83 14.93 8.60
C ALA A 150 -14.91 14.12 7.85
N LEU A 151 -14.92 14.17 6.52
CA LEU A 151 -15.85 13.36 5.72
C LEU A 151 -15.56 11.86 5.85
N LYS A 152 -14.28 11.45 5.87
CA LYS A 152 -13.89 10.04 6.11
C LYS A 152 -14.40 9.56 7.48
N GLU A 153 -14.16 10.33 8.53
CA GLU A 153 -14.63 10.03 9.89
C GLU A 153 -16.16 9.85 9.95
N ILE A 154 -16.91 10.76 9.34
CA ILE A 154 -18.38 10.68 9.26
C ILE A 154 -18.83 9.41 8.54
N ILE A 155 -18.20 9.06 7.40
CA ILE A 155 -18.57 7.87 6.64
C ILE A 155 -18.25 6.60 7.43
N THR A 156 -17.07 6.52 8.04
CA THR A 156 -16.68 5.38 8.89
C THR A 156 -17.64 5.22 10.06
N GLY A 157 -17.96 6.31 10.76
CA GLY A 157 -18.94 6.31 11.85
C GLY A 157 -20.33 5.84 11.40
N ASN A 158 -20.78 6.28 10.22
CA ASN A 158 -22.06 5.85 9.64
C ASN A 158 -22.07 4.36 9.28
N GLU A 159 -20.95 3.82 8.78
CA GLU A 159 -20.85 2.39 8.50
C GLU A 159 -20.86 1.55 9.79
N ILE A 160 -20.19 2.01 10.86
CA ILE A 160 -20.26 1.38 12.19
C ILE A 160 -21.70 1.44 12.73
N PHE A 161 -22.34 2.60 12.68
CA PHE A 161 -23.72 2.79 13.13
C PHE A 161 -24.67 1.81 12.43
N LYS A 162 -24.57 1.68 11.10
CA LYS A 162 -25.40 0.75 10.34
C LYS A 162 -25.16 -0.71 10.73
N LYS A 163 -23.90 -1.12 10.94
CA LYS A 163 -23.56 -2.50 11.39
C LYS A 163 -24.12 -2.82 12.78
N GLN A 164 -24.20 -1.84 13.66
CA GLN A 164 -24.66 -2.01 15.03
C GLN A 164 -26.19 -1.85 15.18
N ASN A 165 -26.87 -1.21 14.22
CA ASN A 165 -28.27 -0.80 14.32
C ASN A 165 -29.06 -1.17 13.06
N ASP A 166 -29.10 -2.46 12.72
CA ASP A 166 -29.80 -2.99 11.55
C ASP A 166 -31.26 -2.50 11.38
N PRO A 167 -32.09 -2.44 12.45
CA PRO A 167 -33.47 -1.95 12.32
C PRO A 167 -33.57 -0.48 11.87
N SER A 168 -32.54 0.34 12.13
CA SER A 168 -32.52 1.77 11.82
C SER A 168 -32.00 2.09 10.40
N ILE A 169 -31.53 1.10 9.64
CA ILE A 169 -30.93 1.31 8.31
C ILE A 169 -31.92 1.96 7.33
N ALA A 170 -33.20 1.56 7.37
CA ALA A 170 -34.21 2.10 6.46
C ALA A 170 -34.45 3.60 6.70
N ALA A 171 -34.62 4.00 7.97
CA ALA A 171 -34.77 5.40 8.37
C ALA A 171 -33.52 6.21 8.06
N PHE A 172 -32.32 5.64 8.28
CA PHE A 172 -31.05 6.27 7.92
C PHE A 172 -30.97 6.54 6.41
N LYS A 173 -31.28 5.55 5.57
CA LYS A 173 -31.29 5.73 4.10
C LYS A 173 -32.29 6.80 3.67
N GLN A 174 -33.46 6.86 4.29
CA GLN A 174 -34.48 7.88 4.02
C GLN A 174 -33.98 9.29 4.38
N ALA A 175 -33.36 9.46 5.55
CA ALA A 175 -32.80 10.74 6.00
C ALA A 175 -31.70 11.27 5.05
N HIS A 176 -30.97 10.37 4.39
CA HIS A 176 -29.93 10.70 3.41
C HIS A 176 -30.41 10.69 1.95
N GLY A 177 -31.70 10.45 1.69
CA GLY A 177 -32.25 10.29 0.34
C GLY A 177 -32.07 11.52 -0.57
N ASN A 178 -32.00 12.72 0.01
CA ASN A 178 -31.89 13.99 -0.72
C ASN A 178 -30.44 14.42 -1.00
N GLN A 179 -29.46 13.54 -0.76
CA GLN A 179 -28.08 13.84 -1.13
C GLN A 179 -27.91 13.99 -2.65
N SER A 180 -27.12 14.98 -3.04
CA SER A 180 -26.78 15.20 -4.46
C SER A 180 -26.16 13.92 -5.07
N PRO A 181 -26.35 13.68 -6.38
CA PRO A 181 -25.68 12.57 -7.06
C PRO A 181 -24.15 12.57 -6.85
N GLN A 182 -23.54 13.75 -6.86
CA GLN A 182 -22.11 13.94 -6.64
C GLN A 182 -21.70 13.52 -5.22
N THR A 183 -22.46 13.94 -4.20
CA THR A 183 -22.21 13.52 -2.81
C THR A 183 -22.34 12.01 -2.66
N ARG A 184 -23.36 11.39 -3.27
CA ARG A 184 -23.54 9.93 -3.22
C ARG A 184 -22.40 9.18 -3.91
N GLN A 185 -21.93 9.67 -5.05
CA GLN A 185 -20.80 9.10 -5.76
C GLN A 185 -19.54 9.17 -4.91
N ILE A 186 -19.23 10.34 -4.35
CA ILE A 186 -18.09 10.53 -3.44
C ILE A 186 -18.21 9.55 -2.28
N VAL A 187 -19.32 9.58 -1.53
CA VAL A 187 -19.55 8.70 -0.36
C VAL A 187 -19.40 7.22 -0.72
N THR A 188 -19.87 6.80 -1.89
CA THR A 188 -19.73 5.41 -2.35
C THR A 188 -18.28 5.05 -2.62
N GLN A 189 -17.52 5.93 -3.28
CA GLN A 189 -16.08 5.76 -3.50
C GLN A 189 -15.29 5.76 -2.18
N MET A 190 -15.77 6.41 -1.11
CA MET A 190 -15.09 6.44 0.19
C MET A 190 -15.33 5.21 1.07
N LYS A 191 -16.27 4.32 0.71
CA LYS A 191 -16.61 3.12 1.51
C LYS A 191 -15.74 1.90 1.21
N THR A 192 -15.16 1.87 0.01
CA THR A 192 -14.19 0.87 -0.48
C THR A 192 -12.79 1.20 -0.03
#